data_AF-A0A1H4SKV1-F1
#
_entry.id   AF-A0A1H4SKV1-F1
#
_cell.length_a   1.000
_cell.length_b   1.000
_cell.length_c   1.000
_cell.angle_alpha   90.00
_cell.angle_beta   90.00
_cell.angle_gamma   90.00
#
_symmetry.space_group_name_H-M   'P 1'
#
loop_
_entity.id
_entity.type
_entity.pdbx_description
1 polymer ?
#
loop_
_entity_poly.entity_id
_entity_poly.type
_entity_poly.pdbx_seq_one_letter_code
_entity_poly.pdbx_strand_id
1 'polypeptide(L)'
;MGDHGGVSDSPKTPLPAPEDSSPEAVPVAAGGASARGPLPGEPGFKAVLSKNAAKRANASVIGMILALAVSIACILPVILLNAQPKQPGYDPKIDVSAVSANAAPVAGFTPAAPALPSGWHPNYARWKSGTESGVPAWEVGFVSPAQGFVGLTQTRKGNPTWVAQIADNAPVTGKRTIDGQDWTLRDKGTGPKTLVLEHRGFTLVLNGRADLKEFDVVASAVLKAVDAAPAVTPAPSASPTA
;
A
#
# COMPACT_ATOMS: atom_id res chain seq x y z
N MET A 1 7.24 38.66 37.85
CA MET A 1 6.15 38.37 38.81
C MET A 1 6.11 36.85 39.02
N GLY A 2 6.39 36.40 40.24
CA GLY A 2 5.93 35.11 40.78
C GLY A 2 6.70 33.85 40.39
N ASP A 3 7.87 33.65 40.99
CA ASP A 3 8.50 32.34 41.16
C ASP A 3 8.10 31.79 42.55
N HIS A 4 7.70 30.51 42.64
CA HIS A 4 7.32 29.86 43.89
C HIS A 4 8.06 28.52 44.00
N GLY A 5 9.12 28.52 44.81
CA GLY A 5 9.83 27.31 45.23
C GLY A 5 10.37 27.49 46.64
N GLY A 6 9.48 27.35 47.64
CA GLY A 6 9.86 27.36 49.05
C GLY A 6 10.55 26.05 49.44
N VAL A 7 11.81 26.14 49.81
CA VAL A 7 12.62 25.10 50.45
C VAL A 7 13.09 25.64 51.80
N SER A 8 12.80 24.91 52.87
CA SER A 8 13.43 24.88 54.19
C SER A 8 12.74 23.73 54.94
N ASP A 9 13.34 22.90 55.78
CA ASP A 9 14.50 23.03 56.67
C ASP A 9 14.81 21.58 57.13
N SER A 10 16.02 21.13 57.50
CA SER A 10 16.66 21.35 58.82
C SER A 10 17.81 20.33 59.04
N PRO A 11 18.65 20.41 60.10
CA PRO A 11 20.11 20.61 59.94
C PRO A 11 21.03 19.68 60.82
N LYS A 12 22.34 20.02 60.84
CA LYS A 12 23.30 19.94 62.00
C LYS A 12 24.25 18.71 62.14
N THR A 13 25.50 18.89 61.67
CA THR A 13 26.87 18.82 62.31
C THR A 13 27.04 18.12 63.69
N PRO A 14 28.21 17.59 64.18
CA PRO A 14 29.64 17.74 63.79
C PRO A 14 30.53 16.47 63.74
N LEU A 15 31.80 16.68 63.32
CA LEU A 15 33.00 15.82 63.44
C LEU A 15 33.46 15.58 64.90
N PRO A 16 34.23 14.51 65.17
CA PRO A 16 35.63 14.72 65.60
C PRO A 16 36.65 13.67 65.10
N ALA A 17 37.93 14.05 65.07
CA ALA A 17 39.12 13.16 65.07
C ALA A 17 39.66 13.03 66.52
N PRO A 18 40.50 12.05 66.89
CA PRO A 18 41.96 12.15 66.61
C PRO A 18 42.74 10.80 66.44
N GLU A 19 43.99 10.91 65.95
CA GLU A 19 45.27 10.25 66.38
C GLU A 19 45.32 8.71 66.61
N ASP A 20 46.40 7.93 66.41
CA ASP A 20 47.80 8.02 65.98
C ASP A 20 48.32 6.55 65.98
N SER A 21 49.49 6.28 65.38
CA SER A 21 50.46 5.19 65.67
C SER A 21 50.86 4.35 64.46
N SER A 22 51.99 4.73 63.84
CA SER A 22 52.98 3.77 63.32
C SER A 22 53.79 3.17 64.48
N PRO A 23 54.44 2.01 64.29
CA PRO A 23 55.88 2.11 64.03
C PRO A 23 56.40 1.14 62.95
N GLU A 24 57.24 1.72 62.10
CA GLU A 24 58.55 1.24 61.64
C GLU A 24 58.95 -0.23 61.85
N ALA A 25 59.26 -0.92 60.74
CA ALA A 25 60.49 -1.72 60.58
C ALA A 25 60.68 -2.10 59.10
N VAL A 26 61.72 -1.55 58.47
CA VAL A 26 62.33 -2.12 57.25
C VAL A 26 63.29 -3.22 57.71
N PRO A 27 63.39 -4.35 56.98
CA PRO A 27 64.67 -4.55 56.32
C PRO A 27 64.55 -5.05 54.88
N VAL A 28 65.59 -4.69 54.15
CA VAL A 28 65.92 -5.01 52.77
C VAL A 28 66.08 -6.52 52.57
N ALA A 29 65.46 -7.07 51.53
CA ALA A 29 65.96 -8.26 50.85
C ALA A 29 65.59 -8.20 49.36
N ALA A 30 66.62 -8.16 48.52
CA ALA A 30 66.52 -8.16 47.08
C ALA A 30 65.97 -9.48 46.53
N GLY A 31 65.18 -9.41 45.46
CA GLY A 31 64.97 -10.55 44.57
C GLY A 31 63.56 -10.67 43.99
N GLY A 32 63.44 -10.40 42.68
CA GLY A 32 62.34 -10.89 41.87
C GLY A 32 61.58 -9.81 41.10
N ALA A 33 62.02 -9.56 39.87
CA ALA A 33 61.18 -8.89 38.88
C ALA A 33 59.90 -9.69 38.68
N SER A 34 58.76 -9.19 39.17
CA SER A 34 57.45 -9.60 38.69
C SER A 34 56.93 -8.50 37.80
N ALA A 35 56.82 -8.82 36.50
CA ALA A 35 56.24 -7.93 35.51
C ALA A 35 54.85 -7.45 35.98
N ARG A 36 54.62 -6.14 35.90
CA ARG A 36 53.30 -5.55 36.18
C ARG A 36 52.31 -6.08 35.15
N GLY A 37 51.17 -6.61 35.61
CA GLY A 37 50.11 -7.08 34.70
C GLY A 37 49.50 -5.93 33.87
N PRO A 38 48.91 -6.23 32.69
CA PRO A 38 48.39 -5.21 31.77
C PRO A 38 47.30 -4.34 32.39
N LEU A 39 47.33 -3.03 32.12
CA LEU A 39 46.36 -2.05 32.58
C LEU A 39 45.18 -1.91 31.59
N PRO A 40 44.04 -1.32 32.01
CA PRO A 40 42.90 -1.13 31.13
C PRO A 40 43.27 -0.30 29.88
N GLY A 41 43.14 -0.90 28.69
CA GLY A 41 43.47 -0.26 27.41
C GLY A 41 44.68 -0.83 26.68
N GLU A 42 45.46 -1.73 27.29
CA GLU A 42 46.58 -2.43 26.63
C GLU A 42 46.15 -3.74 25.95
N PRO A 43 46.77 -4.12 24.80
CA PRO A 43 46.48 -5.38 24.13
C PRO A 43 46.86 -6.57 25.01
N GLY A 44 45.86 -7.39 25.37
CA GLY A 44 45.99 -8.50 26.32
C GLY A 44 45.18 -8.32 27.61
N PHE A 45 44.57 -7.15 27.84
CA PHE A 45 43.62 -6.95 28.94
C PHE A 45 42.32 -7.72 28.70
N LYS A 46 42.10 -8.81 29.45
CA LYS A 46 40.81 -9.52 29.48
C LYS A 46 39.93 -8.90 30.56
N ALA A 47 38.94 -8.10 30.16
CA ALA A 47 37.90 -7.63 31.06
C ALA A 47 37.09 -8.83 31.57
N VAL A 48 37.41 -9.31 32.78
CA VAL A 48 36.65 -10.37 33.43
C VAL A 48 35.35 -9.75 33.92
N LEU A 49 34.24 -9.99 33.21
CA LEU A 49 32.91 -9.64 33.68
C LEU A 49 32.72 -10.30 35.05
N SER A 50 32.54 -9.51 36.11
CA SER A 50 32.26 -10.08 37.43
C SER A 50 30.99 -10.94 37.32
N LYS A 51 30.91 -12.02 38.10
CA LYS A 51 29.75 -12.93 38.10
C LYS A 51 28.41 -12.17 38.23
N ASN A 52 28.41 -11.03 38.92
CA ASN A 52 27.25 -10.15 39.07
C ASN A 52 26.93 -9.34 37.81
N ALA A 53 27.94 -8.90 37.05
CA ALA A 53 27.74 -8.22 35.75
C ALA A 53 27.20 -9.19 34.68
N ALA A 54 27.72 -10.42 34.62
CA ALA A 54 27.22 -11.46 33.72
C ALA A 54 25.78 -11.88 34.05
N LYS A 55 25.43 -12.00 35.34
CA LYS A 55 24.06 -12.30 35.79
C LYS A 55 23.06 -11.20 35.42
N ARG A 56 23.46 -9.93 35.49
CA ARG A 56 22.62 -8.79 35.11
C ARG A 56 22.41 -8.68 33.59
N ALA A 57 23.43 -9.00 32.79
CA ALA A 57 23.30 -9.05 31.33
C ALA A 57 22.38 -10.21 30.88
N ASN A 58 22.53 -11.40 31.48
CA ASN A 58 21.62 -12.52 31.19
C ASN A 58 20.18 -12.23 31.62
N ALA A 59 19.98 -11.50 32.72
CA ALA A 59 18.63 -11.09 33.15
C ALA A 59 17.96 -10.15 32.13
N SER A 60 18.70 -9.23 31.48
CA SER A 60 18.12 -8.37 30.44
C SER A 60 17.85 -9.13 29.14
N VAL A 61 18.70 -10.10 28.78
CA VAL A 61 18.50 -10.96 27.60
C VAL A 61 17.28 -11.88 27.78
N ILE A 62 17.12 -12.48 28.96
CA ILE A 62 15.95 -13.31 29.28
C ILE A 62 14.68 -12.46 29.25
N GLY A 63 14.71 -11.25 29.82
CA GLY A 63 13.58 -10.32 29.76
C GLY A 63 13.22 -9.90 28.33
N MET A 64 14.22 -9.67 27.47
CA MET A 64 14.02 -9.34 26.06
C MET A 64 13.42 -10.50 25.27
N ILE A 65 13.86 -11.74 25.50
CA ILE A 65 13.28 -12.94 24.86
C ILE A 65 11.83 -13.14 25.33
N LEU A 66 11.55 -12.97 26.63
CA LEU A 66 10.20 -13.02 27.17
C LEU A 66 9.30 -11.93 26.58
N ALA A 67 9.78 -10.70 26.48
CA ALA A 67 9.03 -9.60 25.87
C ALA A 67 8.74 -9.85 24.39
N LEU A 68 9.70 -10.40 23.63
CA LEU A 68 9.50 -10.79 22.24
C LEU A 68 8.47 -11.93 22.12
N ALA A 69 8.57 -12.95 22.97
CA ALA A 69 7.63 -14.06 22.98
C ALA A 69 6.21 -13.60 23.30
N VAL A 70 6.04 -12.70 24.28
CA VAL A 70 4.74 -12.12 24.63
C VAL A 70 4.19 -11.26 23.49
N SER A 71 5.03 -10.47 22.81
CA SER A 71 4.61 -9.69 21.65
C SER A 71 4.12 -10.59 20.51
N ILE A 72 4.87 -11.64 20.17
CA ILE A 72 4.46 -12.63 19.17
C ILE A 72 3.16 -13.32 19.61
N ALA A 73 3.06 -13.75 20.87
CA ALA A 73 1.87 -14.41 21.40
C ALA A 73 0.62 -13.50 21.40
N CYS A 74 0.80 -12.18 21.41
CA CYS A 74 -0.30 -11.23 21.30
C CYS A 74 -0.74 -11.01 19.83
N ILE A 75 0.22 -11.01 18.90
CA ILE A 75 -0.03 -10.81 17.46
C ILE A 75 -0.53 -12.09 16.78
N LEU A 76 -0.02 -13.27 17.17
CA LEU A 76 -0.34 -14.55 16.54
C LEU A 76 -1.84 -14.85 16.52
N PRO A 77 -2.60 -14.68 17.62
CA PRO A 77 -4.04 -14.91 17.62
C PRO A 77 -4.77 -13.96 16.67
N VAL A 78 -4.36 -12.70 16.58
CA VAL A 78 -4.96 -11.73 15.65
C VAL A 78 -4.74 -12.16 14.20
N ILE A 79 -3.54 -12.63 13.86
CA ILE A 79 -3.22 -13.15 12.52
C ILE A 79 -4.01 -14.44 12.23
N LEU A 80 -4.08 -15.36 13.19
CA LEU A 80 -4.73 -16.66 13.02
C LEU A 80 -6.26 -16.56 12.99
N LEU A 81 -6.85 -15.68 13.80
CA LEU A 81 -8.28 -15.38 13.78
C LEU A 81 -8.68 -14.56 12.56
N ASN A 82 -7.76 -13.75 12.02
CA ASN A 82 -7.88 -13.12 10.71
C ASN A 82 -7.40 -14.05 9.57
N ALA A 83 -7.66 -15.35 9.70
CA ALA A 83 -7.68 -16.23 8.55
C ALA A 83 -8.88 -15.82 7.69
N GLN A 84 -8.65 -14.82 6.82
CA GLN A 84 -9.53 -14.54 5.69
C GLN A 84 -9.92 -15.89 5.09
N PRO A 85 -11.21 -16.20 4.91
CA PRO A 85 -11.61 -17.43 4.26
C PRO A 85 -10.92 -17.46 2.90
N LYS A 86 -9.84 -18.24 2.79
CA LYS A 86 -9.37 -18.71 1.49
C LYS A 86 -10.45 -19.69 1.09
N GLN A 87 -11.51 -19.17 0.50
CA GLN A 87 -12.46 -19.96 -0.24
C GLN A 87 -11.79 -20.20 -1.59
N PRO A 88 -11.10 -21.34 -1.82
CA PRO A 88 -10.76 -21.72 -3.17
C PRO A 88 -12.07 -21.80 -3.95
N GLY A 89 -12.31 -20.83 -4.84
CA GLY A 89 -13.51 -20.78 -5.67
C GLY A 89 -14.63 -19.84 -5.23
N TYR A 90 -14.47 -18.99 -4.20
CA TYR A 90 -15.37 -17.83 -4.06
C TYR A 90 -14.88 -16.73 -4.99
N ASP A 91 -15.12 -16.93 -6.28
CA ASP A 91 -15.18 -15.85 -7.25
C ASP A 91 -16.62 -15.34 -7.17
N PRO A 92 -16.91 -14.24 -6.43
CA PRO A 92 -18.25 -13.67 -6.46
C PRO A 92 -18.53 -13.38 -7.93
N LYS A 93 -19.39 -14.19 -8.56
CA LYS A 93 -19.63 -14.13 -9.99
C LYS A 93 -20.22 -12.75 -10.30
N ILE A 94 -19.36 -11.81 -10.66
CA ILE A 94 -19.76 -10.43 -10.92
C ILE A 94 -20.60 -10.45 -12.18
N ASP A 95 -21.89 -10.21 -12.00
CA ASP A 95 -22.80 -10.02 -13.11
C ASP A 95 -22.71 -8.56 -13.56
N VAL A 96 -21.84 -8.30 -14.54
CA VAL A 96 -21.62 -6.96 -15.10
C VAL A 96 -22.92 -6.37 -15.65
N SER A 97 -23.80 -7.20 -16.23
CA SER A 97 -25.09 -6.76 -16.78
C SER A 97 -26.03 -6.31 -15.66
N ALA A 98 -26.11 -7.06 -14.56
CA ALA A 98 -26.89 -6.68 -13.39
C ALA A 98 -26.35 -5.39 -12.74
N VAL A 99 -25.03 -5.26 -12.58
CA VAL A 99 -24.42 -4.05 -11.99
C VAL A 99 -24.61 -2.85 -12.92
N SER A 100 -24.49 -3.03 -14.24
CA SER A 100 -24.77 -2.00 -15.24
C SER A 100 -26.21 -1.51 -15.15
N ALA A 101 -27.19 -2.42 -15.06
CA ALA A 101 -28.60 -2.06 -14.91
C ALA A 101 -28.86 -1.26 -13.64
N ASN A 102 -28.22 -1.61 -12.51
CA ASN A 102 -28.33 -0.86 -11.26
C ASN A 102 -27.66 0.52 -11.33
N ALA A 103 -26.56 0.65 -12.09
CA ALA A 103 -25.85 1.92 -12.26
C ALA A 103 -26.54 2.87 -13.24
N ALA A 104 -27.31 2.37 -14.20
CA ALA A 104 -27.89 3.15 -15.29
C ALA A 104 -28.71 4.39 -14.84
N PRO A 105 -29.57 4.31 -13.81
CA PRO A 105 -30.34 5.48 -13.35
C PRO A 105 -29.46 6.62 -12.83
N VAL A 106 -28.36 6.28 -12.15
CA VAL A 106 -27.41 7.26 -11.59
C VAL A 106 -26.45 7.78 -12.66
N ALA A 107 -26.08 6.91 -13.60
CA ALA A 107 -25.18 7.25 -14.70
C ALA A 107 -25.84 8.16 -15.75
N GLY A 108 -27.16 8.07 -15.93
CA GLY A 108 -27.89 8.78 -16.99
C GLY A 108 -27.64 8.21 -18.40
N PHE A 109 -27.12 6.99 -18.46
CA PHE A 109 -26.92 6.18 -19.67
C PHE A 109 -26.83 4.71 -19.28
N THR A 110 -26.99 3.81 -20.25
CA THR A 110 -26.77 2.37 -20.06
C THR A 110 -25.26 2.08 -20.09
N PRO A 111 -24.63 1.71 -18.96
CA PRO A 111 -23.21 1.39 -18.95
C PRO A 111 -22.90 0.12 -19.73
N ALA A 112 -21.77 0.08 -20.43
CA ALA A 112 -21.40 -1.05 -21.26
C ALA A 112 -21.18 -2.31 -20.40
N ALA A 113 -21.91 -3.37 -20.73
CA ALA A 113 -21.74 -4.71 -20.15
C ALA A 113 -21.34 -5.70 -21.26
N PRO A 114 -20.07 -5.67 -21.70
CA PRO A 114 -19.62 -6.50 -22.80
C PRO A 114 -19.60 -7.99 -22.42
N ALA A 115 -20.13 -8.83 -23.33
CA ALA A 115 -19.99 -10.27 -23.24
C ALA A 115 -18.66 -10.69 -23.86
N LEU A 116 -17.76 -11.26 -23.06
CA LEU A 116 -16.44 -11.73 -23.52
C LEU A 116 -16.47 -13.23 -23.84
N PRO A 117 -15.52 -13.72 -24.67
CA PRO A 117 -15.38 -15.15 -24.96
C PRO A 117 -15.11 -16.00 -23.72
N SER A 118 -15.23 -17.32 -23.86
CA SER A 118 -14.96 -18.28 -22.79
C SER A 118 -13.59 -18.10 -22.16
N GLY A 119 -13.51 -18.24 -20.83
CA GLY A 119 -12.28 -18.14 -20.04
C GLY A 119 -11.97 -16.72 -19.56
N TRP A 120 -12.67 -15.71 -20.07
CA TRP A 120 -12.67 -14.38 -19.47
C TRP A 120 -13.61 -14.32 -18.28
N HIS A 121 -13.22 -13.59 -17.25
CA HIS A 121 -14.08 -13.32 -16.11
C HIS A 121 -13.94 -11.86 -15.65
N PRO A 122 -15.03 -11.23 -15.18
CA PRO A 122 -14.98 -9.91 -14.58
C PRO A 122 -14.37 -9.99 -13.18
N ASN A 123 -13.42 -9.10 -12.90
CA ASN A 123 -12.80 -8.92 -11.58
C ASN A 123 -13.52 -7.85 -10.74
N TYR A 124 -14.10 -6.85 -11.38
CA TYR A 124 -14.96 -5.86 -10.73
C TYR A 124 -15.86 -5.19 -11.77
N ALA A 125 -16.98 -4.64 -11.31
CA ALA A 125 -17.83 -3.71 -12.05
C ALA A 125 -18.37 -2.67 -11.08
N ARG A 126 -18.25 -1.38 -11.38
CA ARG A 126 -18.70 -0.31 -10.48
C ARG A 126 -18.95 1.01 -11.19
N TRP A 127 -19.85 1.79 -10.60
CA TRP A 127 -20.00 3.21 -10.90
C TRP A 127 -19.12 4.06 -9.98
N LYS A 128 -18.36 4.98 -10.54
CA LYS A 128 -17.63 6.03 -9.82
C LYS A 128 -18.32 7.35 -10.08
N SER A 129 -18.80 8.01 -9.01
CA SER A 129 -19.48 9.31 -9.07
C SER A 129 -18.58 10.47 -9.53
N GLY A 130 -17.26 10.27 -9.57
CA GLY A 130 -16.29 11.29 -9.94
C GLY A 130 -15.91 12.24 -8.80
N THR A 131 -16.21 11.92 -7.53
CA THR A 131 -15.87 12.78 -6.38
C THR A 131 -14.37 13.07 -6.26
N GLU A 132 -13.51 12.13 -6.67
CA GLU A 132 -12.05 12.28 -6.64
C GLU A 132 -11.48 12.90 -7.93
N SER A 133 -11.99 12.48 -9.09
CA SER A 133 -11.45 12.81 -10.41
C SER A 133 -12.16 13.98 -11.10
N GLY A 134 -13.31 14.43 -10.58
CA GLY A 134 -14.24 15.33 -11.26
C GLY A 134 -14.99 14.71 -12.44
N VAL A 135 -14.69 13.46 -12.81
CA VAL A 135 -15.25 12.77 -13.97
C VAL A 135 -15.97 11.51 -13.51
N PRO A 136 -17.32 11.49 -13.52
CA PRO A 136 -18.08 10.28 -13.25
C PRO A 136 -17.83 9.24 -14.35
N ALA A 137 -17.59 8.01 -13.96
CA ALA A 137 -17.23 6.95 -14.90
C ALA A 137 -17.77 5.59 -14.46
N TRP A 138 -18.14 4.79 -15.46
CA TRP A 138 -18.38 3.36 -15.32
C TRP A 138 -17.06 2.63 -15.47
N GLU A 139 -16.74 1.71 -14.56
CA GLU A 139 -15.51 0.91 -14.61
C GLU A 139 -15.81 -0.58 -14.53
N VAL A 140 -15.16 -1.36 -15.38
CA VAL A 140 -15.22 -2.84 -15.35
C VAL A 140 -13.82 -3.39 -15.53
N GLY A 141 -13.40 -4.30 -14.67
CA GLY A 141 -12.13 -5.02 -14.81
C GLY A 141 -12.37 -6.41 -15.34
N PHE A 142 -11.60 -6.83 -16.34
CA PHE A 142 -11.63 -8.18 -16.90
C PHE A 142 -10.28 -8.86 -16.75
N VAL A 143 -10.32 -10.15 -16.46
CA VAL A 143 -9.14 -11.02 -16.43
C VAL A 143 -9.28 -12.03 -17.55
N SER A 144 -8.20 -12.16 -18.32
CA SER A 144 -8.11 -13.03 -19.47
C SER A 144 -7.76 -14.47 -19.06
N PRO A 145 -7.94 -15.45 -19.97
CA PRO A 145 -7.48 -16.82 -19.75
C PRO A 145 -5.99 -16.92 -19.46
N ALA A 146 -5.18 -15.99 -19.99
CA ALA A 146 -3.74 -15.90 -19.78
C ALA A 146 -3.36 -15.13 -18.50
N GLN A 147 -4.32 -14.86 -17.61
CA GLN A 147 -4.14 -14.06 -16.39
C GLN A 147 -3.74 -12.60 -16.66
N GLY A 148 -3.99 -12.10 -17.86
CA GLY A 148 -3.85 -10.70 -18.23
C GLY A 148 -5.02 -9.88 -17.71
N PHE A 149 -4.75 -8.64 -17.32
CA PHE A 149 -5.80 -7.71 -16.86
C PHE A 149 -6.06 -6.61 -17.89
N VAL A 150 -7.34 -6.38 -18.19
CA VAL A 150 -7.84 -5.26 -18.99
C VAL A 150 -9.00 -4.59 -18.24
N GLY A 151 -8.81 -3.34 -17.84
CA GLY A 151 -9.86 -2.46 -17.32
C GLY A 151 -10.53 -1.70 -18.46
N LEU A 152 -11.84 -1.53 -18.37
CA LEU A 152 -12.67 -0.63 -19.15
C LEU A 152 -13.09 0.53 -18.25
N THR A 153 -12.95 1.74 -18.76
CA THR A 153 -13.54 2.96 -18.20
C THR A 153 -14.37 3.65 -19.27
N GLN A 154 -15.64 3.92 -18.99
CA GLN A 154 -16.57 4.60 -19.87
C GLN A 154 -17.12 5.86 -19.20
N THR A 155 -17.10 7.00 -19.90
CA THR A 155 -17.69 8.25 -19.41
C THR A 155 -18.22 9.12 -20.55
N ARG A 156 -19.18 9.99 -20.25
CA ARG A 156 -19.61 11.09 -21.15
C ARG A 156 -18.86 12.41 -20.91
N LYS A 157 -18.09 12.49 -19.82
CA LYS A 157 -17.41 13.73 -19.37
C LYS A 157 -15.89 13.60 -19.44
N GLY A 158 -15.40 12.75 -20.34
CA GLY A 158 -13.97 12.60 -20.58
C GLY A 158 -13.38 13.90 -21.09
N ASN A 159 -12.15 14.19 -20.67
CA ASN A 159 -11.38 15.34 -21.14
C ASN A 159 -9.89 14.96 -21.25
N PRO A 160 -9.09 15.70 -22.03
CA PRO A 160 -7.69 15.34 -22.28
C PRO A 160 -6.84 15.18 -21.02
N THR A 161 -7.06 16.03 -20.01
CA THR A 161 -6.34 15.97 -18.73
C THR A 161 -6.65 14.67 -17.98
N TRP A 162 -7.93 14.31 -17.88
CA TRP A 162 -8.35 13.07 -17.24
C TRP A 162 -7.87 11.83 -17.99
N VAL A 163 -7.91 11.84 -19.33
CA VAL A 163 -7.36 10.75 -20.15
C VAL A 163 -5.85 10.61 -19.92
N ALA A 164 -5.12 11.73 -19.87
CA ALA A 164 -3.69 11.72 -19.56
C ALA A 164 -3.43 11.15 -18.16
N GLN A 165 -4.24 11.49 -17.16
CA GLN A 165 -4.12 10.94 -15.80
C GLN A 165 -4.35 9.43 -15.76
N ILE A 166 -5.41 8.91 -16.40
CA ILE A 166 -5.67 7.46 -16.46
C ILE A 166 -4.57 6.72 -17.21
N ALA A 167 -4.04 7.33 -18.27
CA ALA A 167 -2.92 6.80 -19.02
C ALA A 167 -1.56 6.98 -18.32
N ASP A 168 -1.53 7.47 -17.07
CA ASP A 168 -0.31 7.80 -16.32
C ASP A 168 0.65 8.70 -17.14
N ASN A 169 0.12 9.63 -17.91
CA ASN A 169 0.86 10.48 -18.85
C ASN A 169 1.70 9.70 -19.89
N ALA A 170 1.31 8.46 -20.22
CA ALA A 170 1.94 7.70 -21.29
C ALA A 170 1.80 8.47 -22.63
N PRO A 171 2.88 8.57 -23.43
CA PRO A 171 2.82 9.23 -24.73
C PRO A 171 1.97 8.41 -25.70
N VAL A 172 1.43 9.07 -26.74
CA VAL A 172 0.78 8.37 -27.85
C VAL A 172 1.87 7.68 -28.66
N THR A 173 1.77 6.36 -28.80
CA THR A 173 2.75 5.53 -29.52
C THR A 173 2.19 4.97 -30.82
N GLY A 174 0.88 5.07 -31.05
CA GLY A 174 0.29 4.68 -32.32
C GLY A 174 -1.23 4.69 -32.32
N LYS A 175 -1.78 4.05 -33.35
CA LYS A 175 -3.21 3.77 -33.50
C LYS A 175 -3.42 2.28 -33.70
N ARG A 176 -4.59 1.81 -33.29
CA ARG A 176 -5.00 0.41 -33.42
C ARG A 176 -6.44 0.36 -33.90
N THR A 177 -6.64 -0.12 -35.12
CA THR A 177 -7.98 -0.24 -35.71
C THR A 177 -8.63 -1.55 -35.26
N ILE A 178 -9.78 -1.47 -34.60
CA ILE A 178 -10.53 -2.60 -34.03
C ILE A 178 -12.00 -2.41 -34.38
N ASP A 179 -12.62 -3.40 -35.04
CA ASP A 179 -14.00 -3.31 -35.54
C ASP A 179 -14.30 -2.01 -36.32
N GLY A 180 -13.31 -1.53 -37.09
CA GLY A 180 -13.41 -0.31 -37.90
C GLY A 180 -13.26 1.01 -37.12
N GLN A 181 -12.97 0.96 -35.82
CA GLN A 181 -12.70 2.13 -34.99
C GLN A 181 -11.22 2.28 -34.68
N ASP A 182 -10.69 3.51 -34.79
CA ASP A 182 -9.28 3.81 -34.55
C ASP A 182 -9.03 4.16 -33.08
N TRP A 183 -8.57 3.19 -32.31
CA TRP A 183 -8.15 3.40 -30.94
C TRP A 183 -6.76 4.05 -30.89
N THR A 184 -6.63 5.11 -30.08
CA THR A 184 -5.34 5.74 -29.81
C THR A 184 -4.58 4.93 -28.78
N LEU A 185 -3.40 4.41 -29.13
CA LEU A 185 -2.53 3.67 -28.24
C LEU A 185 -1.58 4.61 -27.52
N ARG A 186 -1.53 4.47 -26.20
CA ARG A 186 -0.57 5.15 -25.32
C ARG A 186 0.20 4.11 -24.53
N ASP A 187 1.52 4.22 -24.56
CA ASP A 187 2.42 3.26 -23.94
C ASP A 187 3.76 3.93 -23.59
N LYS A 188 4.32 3.64 -22.41
CA LYS A 188 5.68 4.07 -22.02
C LYS A 188 6.74 3.03 -22.39
N GLY A 189 6.34 1.88 -22.93
CA GLY A 189 7.19 0.70 -23.16
C GLY A 189 7.40 -0.14 -21.90
N THR A 190 7.22 0.46 -20.72
CA THR A 190 7.22 -0.23 -19.42
C THR A 190 5.90 0.06 -18.69
N GLY A 191 5.27 -0.99 -18.15
CA GLY A 191 4.02 -0.85 -17.39
C GLY A 191 2.74 -1.07 -18.21
N PRO A 192 1.61 -0.48 -17.78
CA PRO A 192 0.32 -0.70 -18.43
C PRO A 192 0.22 0.06 -19.75
N LYS A 193 -0.50 -0.54 -20.70
CA LYS A 193 -0.88 0.08 -21.97
C LYS A 193 -2.26 0.69 -21.83
N THR A 194 -2.53 1.72 -22.62
CA THR A 194 -3.84 2.38 -22.66
C THR A 194 -4.32 2.54 -24.09
N LEU A 195 -5.54 2.08 -24.38
CA LEU A 195 -6.27 2.38 -25.60
C LEU A 195 -7.37 3.39 -25.29
N VAL A 196 -7.52 4.43 -26.11
CA VAL A 196 -8.54 5.46 -25.94
C VAL A 196 -9.32 5.61 -27.23
N LEU A 197 -10.65 5.65 -27.14
CA LEU A 197 -11.54 5.90 -28.25
C LEU A 197 -12.69 6.81 -27.80
N GLU A 198 -13.03 7.78 -28.64
CA GLU A 198 -14.30 8.50 -28.52
C GLU A 198 -15.32 7.87 -29.46
N HIS A 199 -16.43 7.36 -28.92
CA HIS A 199 -17.46 6.67 -29.67
C HIS A 199 -18.86 6.96 -29.12
N ARG A 200 -19.82 7.31 -29.97
CA ARG A 200 -21.21 7.69 -29.60
C ARG A 200 -21.31 8.69 -28.44
N GLY A 201 -20.40 9.66 -28.38
CA GLY A 201 -20.37 10.67 -27.30
C GLY A 201 -19.84 10.16 -25.97
N PHE A 202 -19.22 8.98 -25.95
CA PHE A 202 -18.50 8.44 -24.80
C PHE A 202 -17.00 8.45 -25.06
N THR A 203 -16.22 8.75 -24.03
CA THR A 203 -14.80 8.41 -23.98
C THR A 203 -14.69 7.01 -23.37
N LEU A 204 -14.17 6.09 -24.17
CA LEU A 204 -13.86 4.71 -23.80
C LEU A 204 -12.36 4.61 -23.60
N VAL A 205 -11.94 4.12 -22.44
CA VAL A 205 -10.53 3.90 -22.12
C VAL A 205 -10.37 2.44 -21.72
N LEU A 206 -9.48 1.73 -22.38
CA LEU A 206 -9.01 0.43 -21.93
C LEU A 206 -7.61 0.58 -21.34
N ASN A 207 -7.37 0.06 -20.15
CA ASN A 207 -6.07 0.14 -19.50
C ASN A 207 -5.69 -1.19 -18.84
N GLY A 208 -4.42 -1.58 -18.91
CA GLY A 208 -4.04 -2.88 -18.39
C GLY A 208 -2.64 -3.34 -18.78
N ARG A 209 -2.26 -4.51 -18.27
CA ARG A 209 -0.95 -5.14 -18.55
C ARG A 209 -1.06 -6.38 -19.43
N ALA A 210 -2.26 -6.71 -19.87
CA ALA A 210 -2.54 -7.74 -20.86
C ALA A 210 -1.82 -7.49 -22.21
N ASP A 211 -1.80 -8.53 -23.04
CA ASP A 211 -1.29 -8.42 -24.41
C ASP A 211 -2.24 -7.60 -25.29
N LEU A 212 -1.71 -6.90 -26.30
CA LEU A 212 -2.54 -6.06 -27.18
C LEU A 212 -3.64 -6.85 -27.93
N LYS A 213 -3.43 -8.15 -28.17
CA LYS A 213 -4.47 -9.03 -28.74
C LYS A 213 -5.66 -9.21 -27.78
N GLU A 214 -5.42 -9.21 -26.48
CA GLU A 214 -6.46 -9.33 -25.46
C GLU A 214 -7.24 -8.01 -25.33
N PHE A 215 -6.55 -6.88 -25.50
CA PHE A 215 -7.21 -5.58 -25.65
C PHE A 215 -8.16 -5.56 -26.85
N ASP A 216 -7.81 -6.18 -27.98
CA ASP A 216 -8.69 -6.25 -29.16
C ASP A 216 -10.00 -6.96 -28.87
N VAL A 217 -9.93 -8.07 -28.13
CA VAL A 217 -11.11 -8.85 -27.73
C VAL A 217 -12.04 -8.00 -26.87
N VAL A 218 -11.49 -7.31 -25.86
CA VAL A 218 -12.28 -6.45 -24.98
C VAL A 218 -12.83 -5.24 -25.72
N ALA A 219 -12.02 -4.57 -26.54
CA ALA A 219 -12.44 -3.43 -27.34
C ALA A 219 -13.59 -3.78 -28.29
N SER A 220 -13.49 -4.89 -29.01
CA SER A 220 -14.54 -5.39 -29.91
C SER A 220 -15.85 -5.65 -29.16
N ALA A 221 -15.78 -6.29 -28.00
CA ALA A 221 -16.95 -6.57 -27.18
C ALA A 221 -17.58 -5.30 -26.58
N VAL A 222 -16.75 -4.33 -26.18
CA VAL A 222 -17.19 -3.03 -25.66
C VAL A 222 -17.90 -2.23 -26.75
N LEU A 223 -17.34 -2.18 -27.97
CA LEU A 223 -17.99 -1.51 -29.10
C LEU A 223 -19.37 -2.10 -29.36
N LYS A 224 -19.47 -3.43 -29.47
CA LYS A 224 -20.77 -4.12 -29.62
C LYS A 224 -21.75 -3.78 -28.50
N ALA A 225 -21.31 -3.72 -27.24
CA ALA A 225 -22.16 -3.39 -26.11
C ALA A 225 -22.64 -1.93 -26.13
N VAL A 226 -21.76 -0.99 -26.48
CA VAL A 226 -22.10 0.44 -26.60
C VAL A 226 -23.01 0.71 -27.81
N ASP A 227 -22.84 -0.06 -28.89
CA ASP A 227 -23.68 0.05 -30.08
C ASP A 227 -25.08 -0.54 -29.86
N ALA A 228 -25.17 -1.65 -29.14
CA ALA A 228 -26.43 -2.29 -28.78
C ALA A 228 -27.21 -1.52 -27.70
N ALA A 229 -26.53 -0.70 -26.88
CA ALA A 229 -27.19 0.11 -25.87
C ALA A 229 -28.18 1.10 -26.53
N PRO A 230 -29.42 1.21 -26.02
CA PRO A 230 -30.39 2.14 -26.57
C PRO A 230 -29.84 3.56 -26.51
N ALA A 231 -29.95 4.28 -27.62
CA ALA A 231 -29.63 5.70 -27.65
C ALA A 231 -30.57 6.39 -26.65
N VAL A 232 -30.00 6.98 -25.60
CA VAL A 232 -30.78 7.79 -24.66
C VAL A 232 -31.27 9.00 -25.44
N THR A 233 -32.54 8.98 -25.85
CA THR A 233 -33.24 10.17 -26.34
C THR A 233 -33.19 11.19 -25.20
N PRO A 234 -32.58 12.38 -25.37
CA PRO A 234 -32.72 13.44 -24.39
C PRO A 234 -34.23 13.72 -24.24
N ALA A 235 -34.73 13.69 -23.00
CA ALA A 235 -36.12 14.05 -22.73
C ALA A 235 -36.43 15.41 -23.36
N PRO A 236 -37.58 15.60 -24.03
CA PRO A 236 -37.94 16.89 -24.57
C PRO A 236 -37.98 17.90 -23.42
N SER A 237 -37.20 18.97 -23.54
CA SER A 237 -37.31 20.13 -22.66
C SER A 237 -38.77 20.58 -22.65
N ALA A 238 -39.43 20.46 -21.51
CA ALA A 238 -40.72 21.10 -21.31
C ALA A 238 -40.50 22.60 -21.51
N SER A 239 -41.09 23.15 -22.58
CA SER A 239 -41.13 24.59 -22.80
C SER A 239 -41.84 25.26 -21.62
N PRO A 240 -41.35 26.40 -21.11
CA PRO A 240 -42.10 27.18 -20.15
C PRO A 240 -43.31 27.78 -20.88
N THR A 241 -44.52 27.36 -20.49
CA THR A 241 -45.76 28.03 -20.88
C THR A 241 -45.73 29.47 -20.35
N ALA A 242 -45.97 30.41 -21.27
CA ALA A 242 -46.07 31.84 -21.04
C ALA A 242 -47.29 32.22 -20.19
#